data_AF-A0A1Q7LRZ0-F1
#
_entry.id   AF-A0A1Q7LRZ0-F1
#
_cell.length_a   1.000
_cell.length_b   1.000
_cell.length_c   1.000
_cell.angle_alpha   90.00
_cell.angle_beta   90.00
_cell.angle_gamma   90.00
#
_symmetry.space_group_name_H-M   'P 1'
#
loop_
_entity.id
_entity.type
_entity.pdbx_description
1 polymer ?
#
loop_
_entity_poly.entity_id
_entity_poly.type
_entity_poly.pdbx_seq_one_letter_code
_entity_poly.pdbx_strand_id
1 'polypeptide(L)' 'MAVAQTLPMNTVKFIQTVQEGVYRNLVQIAEDKGITVQDLIRAVIIPEWHAQTRTASRPPQQRSRRS' A
#
# COMPACT_ATOMS: atom_id res chain seq x y z
N MET A 1 14.06 -34.86 0.18
CA MET A 1 12.81 -34.24 0.63
C MET A 1 13.09 -32.77 0.88
N ALA A 2 12.57 -31.87 0.04
CA ALA A 2 12.79 -30.43 0.19
C ALA A 2 11.86 -29.90 1.28
N VAL A 3 12.43 -29.33 2.34
CA VAL A 3 11.68 -28.62 3.37
C VAL A 3 11.20 -27.29 2.77
N ALA A 4 9.89 -27.10 2.67
CA ALA A 4 9.33 -25.83 2.28
C ALA A 4 9.61 -24.83 3.42
N GLN A 5 10.51 -23.87 3.17
CA GLN A 5 10.77 -22.79 4.11
C GLN A 5 9.55 -21.87 4.12
N THR A 6 8.72 -21.96 5.17
CA THR A 6 7.64 -21.00 5.42
C THR A 6 8.28 -19.69 5.86
N LEU A 7 8.49 -18.75 4.94
CA LEU A 7 9.00 -17.42 5.25
C LEU A 7 8.08 -16.76 6.30
N PRO A 8 8.61 -16.22 7.41
CA PRO A 8 7.78 -15.48 8.35
C PRO A 8 7.24 -14.25 7.64
N MET A 9 5.92 -14.21 7.41
CA MET A 9 5.23 -13.03 6.94
C MET A 9 5.40 -11.95 8.00
N ASN A 10 6.35 -11.02 7.79
CA ASN A 10 6.61 -9.90 8.69
C ASN A 10 5.41 -8.95 8.66
N THR A 11 4.39 -9.28 9.46
CA THR A 11 3.08 -8.63 9.49
C THR A 11 3.10 -7.49 10.49
N VAL A 12 2.76 -6.29 10.03
CA VAL A 12 2.64 -5.09 10.87
C VAL A 12 1.16 -4.83 11.13
N LYS A 13 0.80 -4.61 12.39
CA LYS A 13 -0.59 -4.30 12.78
C LYS A 13 -0.89 -2.82 12.52
N PHE A 14 -1.90 -2.54 11.71
CA PHE A 14 -2.44 -1.19 11.51
C PHE A 14 -3.76 -1.06 12.27
N ILE A 15 -3.87 -0.05 13.14
CA ILE A 15 -5.08 0.28 13.90
C ILE A 15 -5.49 1.70 13.50
N GLN A 16 -6.74 1.87 13.08
CA GLN A 16 -7.29 3.16 12.69
C GLN A 16 -8.66 3.35 13.33
N THR A 17 -8.92 4.56 13.83
CA THR A 17 -10.26 4.96 14.29
C THR A 17 -10.93 5.76 13.17
N VAL A 18 -12.17 5.41 12.85
CA VAL A 18 -13.01 6.10 11.86
C VAL A 18 -14.39 6.36 12.45
N GLN A 19 -15.11 7.34 11.91
CA GLN A 19 -16.49 7.58 12.30
C GLN A 19 -17.38 6.40 11.89
N GLU A 20 -18.38 6.08 12.71
CA GLU A 20 -19.23 4.90 12.51
C GLU A 20 -19.95 4.92 11.15
N GLY A 21 -20.52 6.07 10.74
CA GLY A 21 -21.19 6.20 9.45
C GLY A 21 -20.25 5.95 8.26
N VAL A 22 -18.99 6.39 8.37
CA VAL A 22 -17.96 6.13 7.36
C VAL A 22 -17.63 4.64 7.30
N TYR A 23 -17.49 3.98 8.46
CA TYR A 23 -17.25 2.54 8.51
C TYR A 23 -18.38 1.74 7.88
N ARG A 24 -19.65 2.07 8.17
CA ARG A 24 -20.81 1.40 7.57
C ARG A 24 -20.83 1.51 6.05
N ASN A 25 -20.51 2.68 5.51
CA ASN A 25 -20.41 2.87 4.06
C ASN A 25 -19.26 2.03 3.46
N LEU A 26 -18.10 1.97 4.13
CA LEU A 26 -16.98 1.14 3.70
C LEU A 26 -17.34 -0.36 3.70
N VAL A 27 -18.11 -0.83 4.67
CA VAL A 27 -18.62 -2.21 4.71
C VAL A 27 -19.49 -2.50 3.50
N GLN A 28 -20.47 -1.66 3.20
CA GLN A 28 -21.36 -1.85 2.04
C GLN A 28 -20.56 -1.93 0.73
N ILE A 29 -19.61 -1.02 0.52
CA ILE A 29 -18.77 -1.01 -0.68
C ILE A 29 -17.89 -2.26 -0.77
N ALA A 30 -17.37 -2.73 0.36
CA ALA A 30 -16.52 -3.91 0.42
C ALA A 30 -17.32 -5.20 0.12
N GLU A 31 -18.54 -5.30 0.66
CA GLU A 31 -19.49 -6.40 0.39
C GLU A 31 -19.88 -6.47 -1.08
N ASP A 32 -20.24 -5.33 -1.69
CA ASP A 32 -20.57 -5.24 -3.12
C ASP A 32 -19.42 -5.70 -4.03
N LYS A 33 -18.18 -5.57 -3.55
CA LYS A 33 -16.96 -5.93 -4.28
C LYS A 33 -16.41 -7.31 -3.90
N GLY A 34 -16.98 -7.98 -2.90
CA GLY A 34 -16.48 -9.25 -2.38
C GLY A 34 -15.07 -9.16 -1.77
N ILE A 35 -14.68 -8.02 -1.22
CA ILE A 35 -13.37 -7.79 -0.58
C ILE A 35 -13.55 -7.42 0.89
N THR A 36 -12.46 -7.39 1.67
CA THR A 36 -12.52 -6.90 3.05
C THR A 36 -12.46 -5.38 3.10
N VAL A 37 -12.99 -4.78 4.17
CA VAL A 37 -12.83 -3.33 4.45
C VAL A 37 -11.34 -2.94 4.49
N GLN A 38 -10.47 -3.83 4.97
CA GLN A 38 -9.03 -3.58 4.98
C GLN A 38 -8.44 -3.54 3.56
N ASP A 39 -8.88 -4.43 2.67
CA ASP A 39 -8.42 -4.45 1.27
C ASP A 39 -8.93 -3.23 0.51
N LEU A 40 -10.15 -2.77 0.81
CA LEU A 40 -10.70 -1.53 0.29
C LEU A 40 -9.87 -0.32 0.74
N ILE A 41 -9.58 -0.20 2.05
CA ILE A 41 -8.75 0.87 2.59
C ILE A 41 -7.34 0.84 1.98
N ARG A 42 -6.73 -0.35 1.84
CA ARG A 42 -5.44 -0.53 1.16
C ARG A 42 -5.51 -0.10 -0.30
N ALA A 43 -6.55 -0.46 -1.04
CA ALA A 43 -6.70 -0.12 -2.45
C ALA A 43 -6.87 1.39 -2.71
N VAL A 44 -7.33 2.15 -1.72
CA VAL A 44 -7.45 3.63 -1.80
C VAL A 44 -6.19 4.33 -1.28
N ILE A 45 -5.49 3.76 -0.30
CA ILE A 45 -4.27 4.39 0.27
C ILE A 45 -3.00 4.07 -0.56
N ILE A 46 -2.95 2.91 -1.21
CA ILE A 46 -1.76 2.43 -1.95
C ILE A 46 -1.54 3.08 -3.34
N PRO A 47 -2.55 3.55 -4.11
CA PRO A 47 -2.30 4.19 -5.41
C PRO A 47 -1.54 5.51 -5.28
N GLU A 48 -1.86 6.31 -4.26
CA GLU A 48 -1.36 7.70 -4.12
C GLU A 48 0.14 7.75 -3.72
N TRP A 49 0.60 6.76 -2.93
CA TRP A 49 1.99 6.67 -2.48
C TRP A 49 2.92 6.05 -3.51
N HIS A 50 2.39 5.22 -4.41
CA HIS A 50 3.20 4.64 -5.49
C HIS A 50 3.45 5.65 -6.63
N ALA A 51 2.61 6.69 -6.75
CA ALA A 51 2.81 7.78 -7.70
C ALA A 51 3.99 8.70 -7.32
N GLN A 52 4.27 8.89 -6.03
CA GLN A 52 5.30 9.84 -5.57
C GLN A 52 6.70 9.21 -5.38
N THR A 53 6.78 7.89 -5.19
CA THR A 53 8.06 7.20 -4.95
C THR A 53 8.83 6.82 -6.22
N ARG A 54 8.20 6.87 -7.40
CA ARG A 54 8.88 6.62 -8.69
C ARG A 54 9.62 7.83 -9.28
N THR A 55 9.44 9.03 -8.72
CA THR A 55 10.07 10.27 -9.23
C THR A 55 11.32 10.70 -8.46
N ALA A 56 11.69 10.03 -7.36
CA ALA A 56 12.80 10.46 -6.48
C ALA A 56 14.15 9.74 -6.73
N SER A 57 14.27 8.89 -7.76
CA SER A 57 15.50 8.13 -8.03
C SER A 57 16.06 8.35 -9.44
N ARG A 58 16.28 9.62 -9.81
CA ARG A 58 17.28 9.99 -10.82
C ARG A 58 18.27 10.96 -10.18
N PRO A 59 19.47 10.50 -9.78
CA PRO A 59 20.52 11.44 -9.42
C PRO A 59 20.83 12.32 -10.64
N PRO A 60 21.10 13.63 -10.46
CA PRO A 60 21.50 14.49 -11.56
C PRO A 60 22.80 13.92 -12.15
N GLN A 61 22.72 13.43 -13.37
CA GLN A 61 23.87 12.94 -14.14
C GLN A 61 24.85 14.11 -14.25
N GLN A 62 25.93 14.01 -13.48
CA GLN A 62 26.97 15.01 -13.35
C GLN A 62 27.55 15.26 -14.73
N ARG A 63 27.08 16.35 -15.34
CA ARG A 63 27.42 16.75 -16.70
C ARG A 63 28.88 17.15 -16.64
N SER A 64 29.74 16.25 -17.10
CA SER A 64 31.14 16.49 -17.41
C SER A 64 31.24 17.83 -18.16
N ARG A 65 31.68 18.86 -17.43
CA ARG A 65 32.15 20.13 -17.95
C ARG A 65 33.54 20.25 -17.33
N ARG A 66 34.54 19.65 -17.98
CA ARG A 66 35.41 20.34 -18.96
C ARG A 66 36.03 21.58 -18.32
N SER A 67 37.27 21.40 -17.84
CA SER A 67 38.42 22.31 -17.98
C SER A 67 39.64 21.63 -17.40
#